data_AF-A0A401S9S8-F1
#
_entry.id   AF-A0A401S9S8-F1
#
_cell.length_a   1.000
_cell.length_b   1.000
_cell.length_c   1.000
_cell.angle_alpha   90.00
_cell.angle_beta   90.00
_cell.angle_gamma   90.00
#
_symmetry.space_group_name_H-M   'P 1'
#
loop_
_entity.id
_entity.type
_entity.pdbx_description
1 polymer ?
#
loop_
_entity_poly.entity_id
_entity_poly.type
_entity_poly.pdbx_seq_one_letter_code
_entity_poly.pdbx_strand_id
1 'polypeptide(L)'
;MAYTQAECVIKNIIREIAQECADRGHSISETLVAFMVKAVVLDPRYEFNVDRTLTKTDVRKLITTCVDRLLETQRSSLDTIKMQVYFDMNYTSRAEFLAEHRSVLESRLAPVCREITDSRARTRDEFECLYRKIVSYMLLHSGLGSPTELSVVREATAALQSVFPQVELGTFLALTKKDKERQLNELSMIVTGIRLFNKNCKKGGEGIDDLPAILNEAVPATKQNVESELQATQQLIYHYTAIIERLEKSRAQWYEENGLHDKLKEALYNVRQHEVFLRIIVTEIVTCAKQVEMLERQLERQILELNDIVKSKAAVPTAQVYPHFIALSNLWTAFQDELVLLSVFSNLVTNLDPYLATHSQLFPDGVIGPLLEGVVVKTDEQRLSEVSGQRINPSDFKNREWVFPEDRLVYCQPTLQYRGFCAYTLGARHGLLLRGM
;
A
#
# COMPACT_ATOMS: atom_id res chain seq x y z
N MET A 1 29.70 -5.89 -21.00
CA MET A 1 30.58 -6.86 -20.31
C MET A 1 31.03 -6.37 -18.93
N ALA A 2 31.51 -5.12 -18.76
CA ALA A 2 31.91 -4.60 -17.44
C ALA A 2 30.72 -4.42 -16.46
N TYR A 3 29.59 -3.88 -16.92
CA TYR A 3 28.37 -3.72 -16.12
C TYR A 3 27.82 -5.05 -15.57
N THR A 4 27.77 -6.08 -16.42
CA THR A 4 27.30 -7.43 -16.05
C THR A 4 28.23 -8.12 -15.05
N GLN A 5 29.52 -7.79 -15.06
CA GLN A 5 30.50 -8.34 -14.12
C GLN A 5 30.39 -7.66 -12.75
N ALA A 6 30.22 -6.33 -12.70
CA ALA A 6 29.99 -5.59 -11.47
C ALA A 6 28.68 -6.03 -10.77
N GLU A 7 27.61 -6.25 -11.54
CA GLU A 7 26.33 -6.73 -11.02
C GLU A 7 26.43 -8.14 -10.40
N CYS A 8 27.21 -9.03 -11.03
CA CYS A 8 27.46 -10.37 -10.51
C CYS A 8 28.27 -10.32 -9.19
N VAL A 9 29.27 -9.44 -9.10
CA VAL A 9 30.05 -9.23 -7.87
C VAL A 9 29.16 -8.73 -6.73
N ILE A 10 28.29 -7.73 -6.99
CA ILE A 10 27.38 -7.21 -5.97
C ILE A 10 26.38 -8.28 -5.50
N LYS A 11 25.81 -9.07 -6.42
CA LYS A 11 24.93 -10.20 -6.07
C LYS A 11 25.62 -11.22 -5.17
N ASN A 12 26.89 -11.53 -5.42
CA ASN A 12 27.66 -12.43 -4.57
C ASN A 12 27.89 -11.83 -3.18
N ILE A 13 28.23 -10.54 -3.09
CA ILE A 13 28.41 -9.83 -1.82
C ILE A 13 27.11 -9.85 -0.99
N ILE A 14 25.97 -9.59 -1.63
CA ILE A 14 24.66 -9.63 -0.96
C ILE A 14 24.38 -11.01 -0.38
N ARG A 15 24.62 -12.08 -1.15
CA ARG A 15 24.44 -13.46 -0.69
C ARG A 15 25.38 -13.83 0.44
N GLU A 16 26.63 -13.38 0.38
CA GLU A 16 27.64 -13.63 1.42
C GLU A 16 27.26 -12.95 2.74
N ILE A 17 26.82 -11.67 2.71
CA ILE A 17 26.32 -10.96 3.90
C ILE A 17 25.08 -11.66 4.48
N ALA A 18 24.11 -12.02 3.63
CA ALA A 18 22.91 -12.71 4.08
C ALA A 18 23.23 -14.06 4.76
N GLN A 19 24.17 -14.82 4.19
CA GLN A 19 24.65 -16.07 4.77
C GLN A 19 25.35 -15.82 6.11
N GLU A 20 26.24 -14.83 6.21
CA GLU A 20 26.96 -14.55 7.46
C GLU A 20 26.02 -14.09 8.58
N CYS A 21 24.96 -13.34 8.26
CA CYS A 21 23.90 -13.03 9.22
C CYS A 21 23.12 -14.28 9.64
N ALA A 22 22.79 -15.16 8.69
CA ALA A 22 22.06 -16.41 8.97
C ALA A 22 22.88 -17.37 9.84
N ASP A 23 24.19 -17.48 9.62
CA ASP A 23 25.12 -18.27 10.42
C ASP A 23 25.20 -17.76 11.88
N ARG A 24 24.90 -16.47 12.09
CA ARG A 24 24.78 -15.84 13.42
C ARG A 24 23.34 -15.85 13.97
N GLY A 25 22.42 -16.58 13.33
CA GLY A 25 21.04 -16.80 13.79
C GLY A 25 20.02 -15.76 13.33
N HIS A 26 20.38 -14.86 12.41
CA HIS A 26 19.49 -13.81 11.91
C HIS A 26 19.19 -14.01 10.42
N SER A 27 17.94 -14.36 10.10
CA SER A 27 17.47 -14.43 8.72
C SER A 27 17.16 -13.03 8.19
N ILE A 28 17.87 -12.60 7.16
CA ILE A 28 17.78 -11.25 6.57
C ILE A 28 17.53 -11.39 5.07
N SER A 29 16.55 -10.64 4.54
CA SER A 29 16.23 -10.67 3.12
C SER A 29 17.34 -10.04 2.27
N GLU A 30 17.57 -10.58 1.07
CA GLU A 30 18.55 -10.03 0.12
C GLU A 30 18.25 -8.55 -0.22
N THR A 31 16.99 -8.15 -0.24
CA THR A 31 16.59 -6.75 -0.48
C THR A 31 17.08 -5.82 0.63
N LEU A 32 16.93 -6.21 1.90
CA LEU A 32 17.40 -5.43 3.03
C LEU A 32 18.93 -5.35 3.04
N VAL A 33 19.61 -6.46 2.71
CA VAL A 33 21.07 -6.48 2.55
C VAL A 33 21.51 -5.55 1.42
N ALA A 34 20.86 -5.59 0.26
CA ALA A 34 21.16 -4.72 -0.87
C ALA A 34 21.02 -3.23 -0.50
N PHE A 35 19.96 -2.88 0.24
CA PHE A 35 19.78 -1.54 0.76
C PHE A 35 20.91 -1.15 1.73
N MET A 36 21.28 -2.05 2.65
CA MET A 36 22.36 -1.80 3.61
C MET A 36 23.71 -1.59 2.91
N VAL A 37 24.04 -2.42 1.91
CA VAL A 37 25.23 -2.26 1.08
C VAL A 37 25.27 -0.86 0.46
N LYS A 38 24.16 -0.43 -0.14
CA LYS A 38 24.06 0.92 -0.71
C LYS A 38 24.25 2.01 0.36
N ALA A 39 23.63 1.87 1.53
CA ALA A 39 23.74 2.83 2.62
C ALA A 39 25.17 2.92 3.16
N VAL A 40 25.89 1.80 3.29
CA VAL A 40 27.28 1.75 3.74
C VAL A 40 28.24 2.34 2.70
N VAL A 41 28.05 2.02 1.41
CA VAL A 41 28.90 2.54 0.34
C VAL A 41 28.75 4.06 0.16
N LEU A 42 27.55 4.60 0.39
CA LEU A 42 27.27 6.04 0.27
C LEU A 42 27.63 6.86 1.52
N ASP A 43 27.91 6.22 2.65
CA ASP A 43 28.25 6.92 3.89
C ASP A 43 29.74 7.32 3.89
N PRO A 44 30.06 8.64 3.89
CA PRO A 44 31.44 9.12 3.81
C PRO A 44 32.33 8.62 4.94
N ARG A 45 31.77 8.24 6.09
CA ARG A 45 32.51 7.74 7.26
C ARG A 45 33.24 6.43 6.99
N TYR A 46 32.76 5.64 6.03
CA TYR A 46 33.39 4.37 5.65
C TYR A 46 34.38 4.52 4.49
N GLU A 47 34.49 5.71 3.89
CA GLU A 47 35.50 6.06 2.88
C GLU A 47 35.51 5.13 1.65
N PHE A 48 34.35 4.61 1.24
CA PHE A 48 34.23 3.87 -0.01
C PHE A 48 34.26 4.83 -1.21
N ASN A 49 35.08 4.52 -2.22
CA ASN A 49 35.12 5.29 -3.47
C ASN A 49 34.22 4.60 -4.52
N VAL A 50 33.10 5.24 -4.85
CA VAL A 50 32.09 4.71 -5.79
C VAL A 50 32.60 4.68 -7.24
N ASP A 51 33.59 5.50 -7.59
CA ASP A 51 34.14 5.62 -8.94
C ASP A 51 35.28 4.61 -9.21
N ARG A 52 35.69 3.84 -8.19
CA ARG A 52 36.77 2.85 -8.30
C ARG A 52 36.23 1.42 -8.18
N THR A 53 36.86 0.51 -8.91
CA THR A 53 36.62 -0.94 -8.75
C THR A 53 36.99 -1.40 -7.34
N LEU A 54 36.08 -2.12 -6.67
CA LEU A 54 36.29 -2.68 -5.33
C LEU A 54 37.45 -3.67 -5.32
N THR A 55 38.42 -3.45 -4.42
CA THR A 55 39.49 -4.42 -4.15
C THR A 55 38.98 -5.53 -3.21
N LYS A 56 39.73 -6.65 -3.11
CA LYS A 56 39.39 -7.73 -2.17
C LYS A 56 39.30 -7.25 -0.71
N THR A 57 40.13 -6.27 -0.34
CA THR A 57 40.10 -5.61 0.98
C THR A 57 38.84 -4.78 1.17
N ASP A 58 38.42 -4.03 0.14
CA ASP A 58 37.18 -3.24 0.19
C ASP A 58 35.96 -4.13 0.34
N VAL A 59 35.92 -5.27 -0.38
CA VAL A 59 34.84 -6.25 -0.27
C VAL A 59 34.73 -6.80 1.15
N ARG A 60 35.84 -7.22 1.77
CA ARG A 60 35.80 -7.70 3.17
C ARG A 60 35.34 -6.61 4.13
N LYS A 61 35.88 -5.39 4.01
CA LYS A 61 35.45 -4.25 4.82
C LYS A 61 33.95 -4.01 4.69
N LEU A 62 33.43 -4.05 3.46
CA LEU A 62 32.01 -3.86 3.17
C LEU A 62 31.14 -4.94 3.81
N ILE A 63 31.52 -6.22 3.66
CA ILE A 63 30.81 -7.35 4.25
C ILE A 63 30.75 -7.21 5.77
N THR A 64 31.92 -7.06 6.43
CA THR A 64 31.98 -6.92 7.89
C THR A 64 31.16 -5.73 8.38
N THR A 65 31.29 -4.57 7.73
CA THR A 65 30.52 -3.37 8.11
C THR A 65 29.02 -3.57 7.96
N CYS A 66 28.57 -4.22 6.87
CA CYS A 66 27.15 -4.49 6.66
C CYS A 66 26.60 -5.49 7.69
N VAL A 67 27.32 -6.58 7.94
CA VAL A 67 26.95 -7.59 8.94
C VAL A 67 26.84 -6.96 10.32
N ASP A 68 27.84 -6.18 10.74
CA ASP A 68 27.82 -5.51 12.05
C ASP A 68 26.61 -4.58 12.18
N ARG A 69 26.29 -3.78 11.15
CA ARG A 69 25.11 -2.90 11.15
C ARG A 69 23.78 -3.65 11.14
N LEU A 70 23.70 -4.77 10.41
CA LEU A 70 22.48 -5.58 10.31
C LEU A 70 22.18 -6.35 11.60
N LEU A 71 23.20 -6.59 12.42
CA LEU A 71 23.10 -7.28 13.71
C LEU A 71 23.00 -6.30 14.89
N GLU A 72 23.07 -4.99 14.66
CA GLU A 72 22.93 -3.97 15.68
C GLU A 72 21.45 -3.76 16.07
N THR A 73 20.88 -4.72 16.80
CA THR A 73 19.44 -4.75 17.16
C THR A 73 19.02 -3.71 18.21
N GLN A 74 19.96 -3.02 18.83
CA GLN A 74 19.70 -2.04 19.90
C GLN A 74 19.60 -0.60 19.38
N ARG A 75 19.43 -0.41 18.06
CA ARG A 75 19.44 0.89 17.38
C ARG A 75 18.25 1.05 16.45
N SER A 76 17.46 2.10 16.70
CA SER A 76 16.25 2.42 15.92
C SER A 76 16.55 2.81 14.47
N SER A 77 17.81 3.14 14.14
CA SER A 77 18.24 3.37 12.76
C SER A 77 18.05 2.14 11.87
N LEU A 78 18.35 0.93 12.37
CA LEU A 78 18.13 -0.30 11.61
C LEU A 78 16.64 -0.55 11.38
N ASP A 79 15.79 -0.32 12.39
CA ASP A 79 14.34 -0.49 12.24
C ASP A 79 13.74 0.53 11.29
N THR A 80 14.27 1.76 11.25
CA THR A 80 13.89 2.76 10.24
C THR A 80 14.17 2.25 8.83
N ILE A 81 15.34 1.65 8.60
CA ILE A 81 15.71 1.06 7.30
C ILE A 81 14.80 -0.13 6.96
N LYS A 82 14.57 -1.03 7.93
CA LYS A 82 13.66 -2.18 7.73
C LYS A 82 12.25 -1.72 7.37
N MET A 83 11.74 -0.70 8.06
CA MET A 83 10.44 -0.11 7.80
C MET A 83 10.37 0.50 6.39
N GLN A 84 11.42 1.21 5.95
CA GLN A 84 11.50 1.75 4.60
C GLN A 84 11.49 0.66 3.53
N VAL A 85 12.36 -0.36 3.69
CA VAL A 85 12.43 -1.49 2.75
C VAL A 85 11.10 -2.25 2.73
N TYR A 86 10.48 -2.48 3.89
CA TYR A 86 9.18 -3.11 3.97
C TYR A 86 8.12 -2.32 3.22
N PHE A 87 8.03 -1.01 3.47
CA PHE A 87 7.04 -0.17 2.80
C PHE A 87 7.28 -0.12 1.29
N ASP A 88 8.52 0.07 0.83
CA ASP A 88 8.89 0.09 -0.59
C ASP A 88 8.59 -1.24 -1.30
N MET A 89 8.67 -2.38 -0.59
CA MET A 89 8.37 -3.69 -1.16
C MET A 89 6.88 -4.04 -1.19
N ASN A 90 6.07 -3.45 -0.29
CA ASN A 90 4.68 -3.86 -0.07
C ASN A 90 3.66 -2.79 -0.45
N TYR A 91 4.09 -1.55 -0.68
CA TYR A 91 3.24 -0.46 -1.16
C TYR A 91 3.59 -0.09 -2.60
N THR A 92 2.57 -0.11 -3.46
CA THR A 92 2.62 0.45 -4.82
C THR A 92 1.40 1.33 -5.07
N SER A 93 1.32 1.97 -6.23
CA SER A 93 0.16 2.74 -6.65
C SER A 93 -1.10 1.86 -6.72
N ARG A 94 -2.27 2.47 -6.48
CA ARG A 94 -3.58 1.80 -6.55
C ARG A 94 -3.76 1.03 -7.88
N ALA A 95 -3.34 1.64 -8.99
CA ALA A 95 -3.50 1.08 -10.32
C ALA A 95 -2.64 -0.18 -10.53
N GLU A 96 -1.37 -0.12 -10.10
CA GLU A 96 -0.47 -1.27 -10.19
C GLU A 96 -0.93 -2.42 -9.30
N PHE A 97 -1.34 -2.11 -8.07
CA PHE A 97 -1.84 -3.11 -7.13
C PHE A 97 -3.08 -3.84 -7.69
N LEU A 98 -4.08 -3.09 -8.17
CA LEU A 98 -5.29 -3.69 -8.73
C LEU A 98 -5.01 -4.49 -10.01
N ALA A 99 -4.06 -4.05 -10.83
CA ALA A 99 -3.65 -4.81 -12.01
C ALA A 99 -3.02 -6.16 -11.63
N GLU A 100 -2.15 -6.18 -10.61
CA GLU A 100 -1.55 -7.41 -10.11
C GLU A 100 -2.60 -8.33 -9.48
N HIS A 101 -3.50 -7.79 -8.64
CA HIS A 101 -4.59 -8.55 -8.03
C HIS A 101 -5.48 -9.23 -9.09
N ARG A 102 -5.86 -8.51 -10.14
CA ARG A 102 -6.66 -9.04 -11.25
C ARG A 102 -5.89 -10.12 -12.03
N SER A 103 -4.60 -9.89 -12.31
CA SER A 103 -3.73 -10.89 -12.95
C SER A 103 -3.66 -12.19 -12.14
N VAL A 104 -3.55 -12.10 -10.81
CA VAL A 104 -3.57 -13.27 -9.93
C VAL A 104 -4.92 -13.98 -10.00
N LEU A 105 -6.04 -13.26 -9.96
CA LEU A 105 -7.38 -13.86 -10.12
C LEU A 105 -7.53 -14.58 -11.47
N GLU A 106 -7.13 -13.94 -12.57
CA GLU A 106 -7.14 -14.54 -13.91
C GLU A 106 -6.27 -15.80 -13.98
N SER A 107 -5.08 -15.78 -13.37
CA SER A 107 -4.19 -16.93 -13.33
C SER A 107 -4.82 -18.13 -12.59
N ARG A 108 -5.58 -17.87 -11.52
CA ARG A 108 -6.30 -18.88 -10.74
C ARG A 108 -7.51 -19.43 -11.49
N LEU A 109 -8.17 -18.62 -12.31
CA LEU A 109 -9.32 -19.03 -13.14
C LEU A 109 -8.90 -19.72 -14.45
N ALA A 110 -7.66 -19.52 -14.90
CA ALA A 110 -7.15 -20.05 -16.16
C ALA A 110 -7.29 -21.58 -16.32
N PRO A 111 -7.13 -22.44 -15.29
CA PRO A 111 -7.38 -23.88 -15.43
C PRO A 111 -8.85 -24.20 -15.74
N VAL A 112 -9.79 -23.57 -15.02
CA VAL A 112 -11.23 -23.78 -15.22
C VAL A 112 -11.67 -23.28 -16.59
N CYS A 113 -11.17 -22.11 -17.01
CA CYS A 113 -11.41 -21.57 -18.35
C CYS A 113 -10.89 -22.50 -19.45
N ARG A 114 -9.69 -23.07 -19.28
CA ARG A 114 -9.12 -24.06 -20.21
C ARG A 114 -9.98 -25.32 -20.31
N GLU A 115 -10.45 -25.86 -19.19
CA GLU A 115 -11.34 -27.03 -19.20
C GLU A 115 -12.65 -26.80 -19.97
N ILE A 116 -13.22 -25.59 -19.87
CA ILE A 116 -14.43 -25.22 -20.60
C ILE A 116 -14.14 -25.06 -22.10
N THR A 117 -13.09 -24.32 -22.43
CA THR A 117 -12.76 -23.95 -23.81
C THR A 117 -12.24 -25.13 -24.64
N ASP A 118 -11.51 -26.05 -24.00
CA ASP A 118 -10.96 -27.26 -24.61
C ASP A 118 -11.96 -28.43 -24.62
N SER A 119 -13.14 -28.28 -24.00
CA SER A 119 -14.21 -29.29 -24.00
C SER A 119 -14.66 -29.69 -25.41
N ARG A 120 -15.02 -30.97 -25.55
CA ARG A 120 -15.51 -31.62 -26.79
C ARG A 120 -16.76 -32.46 -26.50
N ALA A 121 -17.66 -31.96 -25.66
CA ALA A 121 -18.89 -32.64 -25.29
C ALA A 121 -19.73 -33.04 -26.52
N ARG A 122 -20.25 -34.28 -26.52
CA ARG A 122 -21.08 -34.87 -27.58
C ARG A 122 -22.34 -35.52 -27.02
N THR A 123 -22.30 -36.02 -25.78
CA THR A 123 -23.46 -36.64 -25.12
C THR A 123 -24.21 -35.65 -24.26
N ARG A 124 -25.48 -35.95 -23.95
CA ARG A 124 -26.31 -35.13 -23.06
C ARG A 124 -25.64 -34.92 -21.69
N ASP A 125 -25.09 -35.98 -21.11
CA ASP A 125 -24.43 -35.91 -19.80
C ASP A 125 -23.18 -35.03 -19.84
N GLU A 126 -22.43 -35.06 -20.95
CA GLU A 126 -21.26 -34.19 -21.16
C GLU A 126 -21.68 -32.71 -21.35
N PHE A 127 -22.79 -32.43 -22.02
CA PHE A 127 -23.35 -31.08 -22.12
C PHE A 127 -23.78 -30.55 -20.75
N GLU A 128 -24.47 -31.36 -19.94
CA GLU A 128 -24.87 -31.00 -18.58
C GLU A 128 -23.63 -30.74 -17.70
N CYS A 129 -22.59 -31.57 -17.81
CA CYS A 129 -21.32 -31.36 -17.10
C CYS A 129 -20.63 -30.05 -17.51
N LEU A 130 -20.52 -29.77 -18.82
CA LEU A 130 -19.93 -28.55 -19.34
C LEU A 130 -20.69 -27.31 -18.83
N TYR A 131 -22.03 -27.36 -18.86
CA TYR A 131 -22.85 -26.25 -18.39
C TYR A 131 -22.63 -25.96 -16.90
N ARG A 132 -22.49 -27.00 -16.06
CA ARG A 132 -22.13 -26.83 -14.64
C ARG A 132 -20.76 -26.16 -14.48
N LYS A 133 -19.76 -26.56 -15.27
CA LYS A 133 -18.43 -25.92 -15.25
C LYS A 133 -18.51 -24.43 -15.62
N ILE A 134 -19.31 -24.07 -16.62
CA ILE A 134 -19.56 -22.67 -17.01
C ILE A 134 -20.17 -21.88 -15.83
N VAL A 135 -21.18 -22.43 -15.16
CA VAL A 135 -21.79 -21.79 -13.97
C VAL A 135 -20.76 -21.64 -12.85
N SER A 136 -19.95 -22.67 -12.56
CA SER A 136 -18.88 -22.58 -11.55
C SER A 136 -17.85 -21.52 -11.91
N TYR A 137 -17.45 -21.42 -13.18
CA TYR A 137 -16.56 -20.35 -13.64
C TYR A 137 -17.14 -18.96 -13.38
N MET A 138 -18.42 -18.74 -13.70
CA MET A 138 -19.07 -17.43 -13.49
C MET A 138 -19.16 -17.05 -12.02
N LEU A 139 -19.43 -18.02 -11.14
CA LEU A 139 -19.44 -17.78 -9.69
C LEU A 139 -18.04 -17.43 -9.17
N LEU A 140 -17.02 -18.18 -9.57
CA LEU A 140 -15.64 -17.91 -9.19
C LEU A 140 -15.11 -16.59 -9.75
N HIS A 141 -15.50 -16.24 -10.98
CA HIS A 141 -15.10 -15.00 -11.64
C HIS A 141 -15.78 -13.77 -11.02
N SER A 142 -17.06 -13.87 -10.64
CA SER A 142 -17.82 -12.76 -10.08
C SER A 142 -17.60 -12.55 -8.58
N GLY A 143 -17.17 -13.59 -7.86
CA GLY A 143 -17.07 -13.59 -6.40
C GLY A 143 -18.44 -13.48 -5.70
N LEU A 144 -19.55 -13.68 -6.42
CA LEU A 144 -20.92 -13.59 -5.89
C LEU A 144 -21.38 -14.90 -5.24
N GLY A 145 -20.71 -15.31 -4.18
CA GLY A 145 -21.02 -16.53 -3.43
C GLY A 145 -20.29 -17.78 -3.94
N SER A 146 -20.41 -18.86 -3.18
CA SER A 146 -19.62 -20.08 -3.40
C SER A 146 -20.28 -21.03 -4.43
N PRO A 147 -19.50 -21.65 -5.34
CA PRO A 147 -19.99 -22.71 -6.23
C PRO A 147 -20.36 -24.02 -5.50
N THR A 148 -20.14 -24.11 -4.19
CA THR A 148 -20.58 -25.24 -3.35
C THR A 148 -22.00 -25.07 -2.83
N GLU A 149 -22.53 -23.84 -2.81
CA GLU A 149 -23.85 -23.55 -2.26
C GLU A 149 -24.95 -23.76 -3.31
N LEU A 150 -25.88 -24.67 -3.02
CA LEU A 150 -26.88 -25.12 -4.00
C LEU A 150 -27.82 -23.99 -4.45
N SER A 151 -28.21 -23.10 -3.54
CA SER A 151 -29.07 -21.95 -3.83
C SER A 151 -28.39 -20.95 -4.76
N VAL A 152 -27.12 -20.62 -4.48
CA VAL A 152 -26.26 -19.76 -5.30
C VAL A 152 -26.10 -20.35 -6.72
N VAL A 153 -25.78 -21.64 -6.81
CA VAL A 153 -25.64 -22.34 -8.09
C VAL A 153 -26.94 -22.35 -8.88
N ARG A 154 -28.09 -22.57 -8.21
CA ARG A 154 -29.41 -22.53 -8.85
C ARG A 154 -29.74 -21.15 -9.40
N GLU A 155 -29.50 -20.10 -8.64
CA GLU A 155 -29.73 -18.73 -9.09
C GLU A 155 -28.84 -18.38 -10.29
N ALA A 156 -27.54 -18.67 -10.22
CA ALA A 156 -26.61 -18.43 -11.33
C ALA A 156 -26.97 -19.27 -12.56
N THR A 157 -27.43 -20.50 -12.37
CA THR A 157 -27.94 -21.35 -13.46
C THR A 157 -29.16 -20.74 -14.13
N ALA A 158 -30.12 -20.24 -13.36
CA ALA A 158 -31.33 -19.61 -13.89
C ALA A 158 -31.00 -18.29 -14.63
N ALA A 159 -30.10 -17.48 -14.08
CA ALA A 159 -29.61 -16.26 -14.72
C ALA A 159 -28.90 -16.60 -16.05
N LEU A 160 -28.02 -17.61 -16.07
CA LEU A 160 -27.35 -18.05 -17.28
C LEU A 160 -28.36 -18.59 -18.31
N GLN A 161 -29.32 -19.41 -17.90
CA GLN A 161 -30.34 -19.96 -18.79
C GLN A 161 -31.19 -18.87 -19.47
N SER A 162 -31.35 -17.70 -18.83
CA SER A 162 -32.11 -16.58 -19.41
C SER A 162 -31.40 -15.89 -20.58
N VAL A 163 -30.07 -16.03 -20.69
CA VAL A 163 -29.25 -15.37 -21.72
C VAL A 163 -28.48 -16.35 -22.60
N PHE A 164 -28.25 -17.57 -22.12
CA PHE A 164 -27.52 -18.63 -22.79
C PHE A 164 -28.14 -19.99 -22.43
N PRO A 165 -29.25 -20.36 -23.07
CA PRO A 165 -29.90 -21.66 -22.85
C PRO A 165 -28.98 -22.82 -23.26
N GLN A 166 -29.20 -24.01 -22.70
CA GLN A 166 -28.36 -25.20 -22.98
C GLN A 166 -28.31 -25.58 -24.46
N VAL A 167 -29.32 -25.25 -25.26
CA VAL A 167 -29.34 -25.50 -26.71
C VAL A 167 -28.24 -24.73 -27.46
N GLU A 168 -27.76 -23.60 -26.91
CA GLU A 168 -26.69 -22.78 -27.49
C GLU A 168 -25.29 -23.36 -27.22
N LEU A 169 -25.15 -24.40 -26.39
CA LEU A 169 -23.86 -25.06 -26.14
C LEU A 169 -23.24 -25.64 -27.40
N GLY A 170 -24.05 -26.10 -28.36
CA GLY A 170 -23.57 -26.60 -29.64
C GLY A 170 -22.86 -25.49 -30.44
N THR A 171 -23.47 -24.32 -30.52
CA THR A 171 -22.91 -23.11 -31.15
C THR A 171 -21.63 -22.67 -30.42
N PHE A 172 -21.65 -22.64 -29.09
CA PHE A 172 -20.48 -22.31 -28.27
C PHE A 172 -19.30 -23.25 -28.54
N LEU A 173 -19.54 -24.56 -28.61
CA LEU A 173 -18.48 -25.55 -28.85
C LEU A 173 -17.80 -25.41 -30.21
N ALA A 174 -18.52 -24.90 -31.22
CA ALA A 174 -18.02 -24.66 -32.57
C ALA A 174 -17.11 -23.41 -32.68
N LEU A 175 -17.11 -22.53 -31.68
CA LEU A 175 -16.27 -21.34 -31.67
C LEU A 175 -14.77 -21.66 -31.52
N THR A 176 -13.94 -20.71 -31.95
CA THR A 176 -12.50 -20.76 -31.65
C THR A 176 -12.25 -20.61 -30.16
N LYS A 177 -11.09 -21.07 -29.66
CA LYS A 177 -10.74 -20.93 -28.24
C LYS A 177 -10.84 -19.48 -27.76
N LYS A 178 -10.32 -18.53 -28.53
CA LYS A 178 -10.35 -17.10 -28.22
C LYS A 178 -11.78 -16.56 -28.16
N ASP A 179 -12.65 -16.99 -29.06
CA ASP A 179 -14.06 -16.56 -29.06
C ASP A 179 -14.85 -17.18 -27.90
N LYS A 180 -14.54 -18.43 -27.51
CA LYS A 180 -15.09 -19.05 -26.30
C LYS A 180 -14.70 -18.28 -25.04
N GLU A 181 -13.43 -17.90 -24.90
CA GLU A 181 -12.93 -17.09 -23.77
C GLU A 181 -13.65 -15.74 -23.71
N ARG A 182 -13.78 -15.06 -24.86
CA ARG A 182 -14.50 -13.78 -24.95
C ARG A 182 -15.97 -13.93 -24.56
N GLN A 183 -16.67 -14.93 -25.12
CA GLN A 183 -18.08 -15.17 -24.81
C GLN A 183 -18.28 -15.55 -23.34
N LEU A 184 -17.36 -16.33 -22.76
CA LEU A 184 -17.42 -16.72 -21.36
C LEU A 184 -17.27 -15.51 -20.42
N ASN A 185 -16.36 -14.59 -20.72
CA ASN A 185 -16.20 -13.35 -19.97
C ASN A 185 -17.42 -12.43 -20.09
N GLU A 186 -17.96 -12.28 -21.31
CA GLU A 186 -19.18 -11.48 -21.53
C GLU A 186 -20.39 -12.05 -20.79
N LEU A 187 -20.63 -13.36 -20.90
CA LEU A 187 -21.69 -14.04 -20.16
C LEU A 187 -21.49 -13.91 -18.64
N SER A 188 -20.26 -13.99 -18.14
CA SER A 188 -19.95 -13.79 -16.73
C SER A 188 -20.40 -12.41 -16.25
N MET A 189 -20.08 -11.34 -16.98
CA MET A 189 -20.51 -9.98 -16.63
C MET A 189 -22.04 -9.82 -16.70
N ILE A 190 -22.69 -10.38 -17.72
CA ILE A 190 -24.15 -10.30 -17.86
C ILE A 190 -24.84 -11.05 -16.71
N VAL A 191 -24.43 -12.29 -16.42
CA VAL A 191 -25.01 -13.10 -15.34
C VAL A 191 -24.80 -12.45 -13.98
N THR A 192 -23.61 -11.87 -13.75
CA THR A 192 -23.32 -11.09 -12.54
C THR A 192 -24.31 -9.92 -12.39
N GLY A 193 -24.48 -9.12 -13.46
CA GLY A 193 -25.44 -8.01 -13.46
C GLY A 193 -26.89 -8.45 -13.22
N ILE A 194 -27.32 -9.57 -13.81
CA ILE A 194 -28.68 -10.12 -13.60
C ILE A 194 -28.88 -10.48 -12.13
N ARG A 195 -27.91 -11.17 -11.50
CA ARG A 195 -28.00 -11.56 -10.09
C ARG A 195 -28.04 -10.34 -9.17
N LEU A 196 -27.23 -9.32 -9.44
CA LEU A 196 -27.26 -8.05 -8.69
C LEU A 196 -28.60 -7.35 -8.83
N PHE A 197 -29.18 -7.31 -10.03
CA PHE A 197 -30.50 -6.76 -10.24
C PHE A 197 -31.60 -7.55 -9.51
N ASN A 198 -31.53 -8.89 -9.55
CA ASN A 198 -32.45 -9.76 -8.82
C ASN A 198 -32.37 -9.57 -7.30
N LYS A 199 -31.16 -9.37 -6.76
CA LYS A 199 -30.94 -8.96 -5.35
C LYS A 199 -31.71 -7.67 -5.05
N ASN A 200 -31.53 -6.64 -5.87
CA ASN A 200 -32.22 -5.37 -5.69
C ASN A 200 -33.76 -5.50 -5.77
N CYS A 201 -34.26 -6.36 -6.66
CA CYS A 201 -35.69 -6.66 -6.77
C CYS A 201 -36.23 -7.55 -5.63
N LYS A 202 -35.39 -7.99 -4.69
CA LYS A 202 -35.74 -8.97 -3.63
C LYS A 202 -36.28 -10.30 -4.18
N LYS A 203 -35.79 -10.71 -5.35
CA LYS A 203 -36.15 -11.97 -6.03
C LYS A 203 -34.99 -12.97 -6.08
N GLY A 204 -33.85 -12.62 -5.51
CA GLY A 204 -32.62 -13.39 -5.51
C GLY A 204 -31.54 -12.68 -4.68
N GLY A 205 -30.28 -12.96 -4.97
CA GLY A 205 -29.12 -12.38 -4.29
C GLY A 205 -28.63 -13.15 -3.09
N GLU A 206 -29.02 -14.42 -2.96
CA GLU A 206 -28.47 -15.29 -1.93
C GLU A 206 -26.95 -15.46 -2.14
N GLY A 207 -26.17 -15.35 -1.05
CA GLY A 207 -24.71 -15.39 -1.11
C GLY A 207 -24.04 -14.14 -1.70
N ILE A 208 -24.79 -13.06 -1.95
CA ILE A 208 -24.22 -11.76 -2.35
C ILE A 208 -24.14 -10.84 -1.14
N ASP A 209 -22.92 -10.58 -0.69
CA ASP A 209 -22.65 -9.63 0.39
C ASP A 209 -23.13 -8.21 0.06
N ASP A 210 -23.37 -7.41 1.09
CA ASP A 210 -23.67 -5.99 0.92
C ASP A 210 -22.38 -5.16 0.97
N LEU A 211 -21.61 -5.22 -0.12
CA LEU A 211 -20.34 -4.50 -0.21
C LEU A 211 -20.47 -2.99 0.08
N PRO A 212 -21.50 -2.26 -0.42
CA PRO A 212 -21.73 -0.88 -0.03
C PRO A 212 -21.84 -0.70 1.49
N ALA A 213 -22.68 -1.49 2.17
CA ALA A 213 -22.82 -1.41 3.62
C ALA A 213 -21.53 -1.76 4.37
N ILE A 214 -20.85 -2.84 3.96
CA ILE A 214 -19.57 -3.28 4.54
C ILE A 214 -18.52 -2.17 4.41
N LEU A 215 -18.40 -1.53 3.24
CA LEU A 215 -17.42 -0.48 3.00
C LEU A 215 -17.76 0.81 3.77
N ASN A 216 -19.04 1.16 3.90
CA ASN A 216 -19.46 2.30 4.70
C ASN A 216 -19.16 2.14 6.20
N GLU A 217 -19.04 0.93 6.70
CA GLU A 217 -18.59 0.65 8.06
C GLU A 217 -17.07 0.55 8.15
N ALA A 218 -16.46 -0.24 7.25
CA ALA A 218 -15.05 -0.58 7.30
C ALA A 218 -14.14 0.62 6.99
N VAL A 219 -14.50 1.49 6.04
CA VAL A 219 -13.67 2.63 5.64
C VAL A 219 -13.53 3.65 6.79
N PRO A 220 -14.61 4.14 7.44
CA PRO A 220 -14.48 5.02 8.59
C PRO A 220 -13.75 4.37 9.77
N ALA A 221 -14.03 3.10 10.07
CA ALA A 221 -13.37 2.39 11.17
C ALA A 221 -11.85 2.27 10.94
N THR A 222 -11.45 1.86 9.74
CA THR A 222 -10.03 1.77 9.37
C THR A 222 -9.37 3.14 9.41
N LYS A 223 -10.03 4.18 8.85
CA LYS A 223 -9.52 5.55 8.89
C LYS A 223 -9.26 6.01 10.32
N GLN A 224 -10.23 5.82 11.22
CA GLN A 224 -10.12 6.23 12.62
C GLN A 224 -8.97 5.52 13.34
N ASN A 225 -8.78 4.23 13.08
CA ASN A 225 -7.67 3.47 13.64
C ASN A 225 -6.32 4.05 13.22
N VAL A 226 -6.13 4.29 11.91
CA VAL A 226 -4.88 4.86 11.37
C VAL A 226 -4.66 6.30 11.83
N GLU A 227 -5.72 7.11 11.94
CA GLU A 227 -5.63 8.47 12.47
C GLU A 227 -5.24 8.50 13.96
N SER A 228 -5.73 7.54 14.74
CA SER A 228 -5.37 7.40 16.17
C SER A 228 -3.90 7.01 16.33
N GLU A 229 -3.41 6.08 15.51
CA GLU A 229 -2.00 5.69 15.47
C GLU A 229 -1.08 6.82 14.99
N LEU A 230 -1.54 7.60 14.00
CA LEU A 230 -0.84 8.80 13.54
C LEU A 230 -0.74 9.84 14.66
N GLN A 231 -1.82 10.06 15.42
CA GLN A 231 -1.82 10.98 16.56
C GLN A 231 -0.86 10.50 17.65
N ALA A 232 -0.84 9.20 17.98
CA ALA A 232 0.10 8.64 18.95
C ALA A 232 1.56 8.81 18.49
N THR A 233 1.84 8.52 17.21
CA THR A 233 3.15 8.72 16.59
C THR A 233 3.58 10.20 16.66
N GLN A 234 2.66 11.13 16.42
CA GLN A 234 2.92 12.57 16.54
C GLN A 234 3.26 13.00 17.97
N GLN A 235 2.61 12.44 18.98
CA GLN A 235 2.96 12.73 20.38
C GLN A 235 4.39 12.29 20.69
N LEU A 236 4.80 11.09 20.25
CA LEU A 236 6.18 10.61 20.39
C LEU A 236 7.19 11.54 19.70
N ILE A 237 6.87 11.98 18.48
CA ILE A 237 7.66 12.97 17.75
C ILE A 237 7.87 14.23 18.60
N TYR A 238 6.79 14.78 19.18
CA TYR A 238 6.86 16.02 19.96
C TYR A 238 7.68 15.83 21.23
N HIS A 239 7.52 14.69 21.92
CA HIS A 239 8.30 14.32 23.09
C HIS A 239 9.79 14.21 22.76
N TYR A 240 10.18 13.39 21.78
CA TYR A 240 11.58 13.22 21.42
C TYR A 240 12.21 14.54 20.97
N THR A 241 11.48 15.33 20.18
CA THR A 241 11.96 16.64 19.74
C THR A 241 12.23 17.56 20.93
N ALA A 242 11.28 17.65 21.89
CA ALA A 242 11.42 18.53 23.06
C ALA A 242 12.58 18.10 23.98
N ILE A 243 12.79 16.79 24.15
CA ILE A 243 13.92 16.24 24.92
C ILE A 243 15.23 16.63 24.22
N ILE A 244 15.35 16.39 22.92
CA ILE A 244 16.57 16.71 22.17
C ILE A 244 16.87 18.21 22.23
N GLU A 245 15.86 19.07 22.03
CA GLU A 245 16.00 20.53 22.14
C GLU A 245 16.50 20.97 23.54
N ARG A 246 16.05 20.30 24.62
CA ARG A 246 16.54 20.54 25.98
C ARG A 246 18.00 20.11 26.15
N LEU A 247 18.35 18.94 25.62
CA LEU A 247 19.72 18.39 25.69
C LEU A 247 20.71 19.29 24.93
N GLU A 248 20.35 19.78 23.73
CA GLU A 248 21.18 20.70 22.97
C GLU A 248 21.43 22.03 23.71
N LYS A 249 20.42 22.55 24.42
CA LYS A 249 20.54 23.81 25.18
C LYS A 249 21.40 23.68 26.43
N SER A 250 21.39 22.51 27.08
CA SER A 250 22.06 22.33 28.37
C SER A 250 23.57 22.10 28.24
N ARG A 251 24.10 21.83 27.03
CA ARG A 251 25.54 21.59 26.76
C ARG A 251 26.21 20.60 27.73
N ALA A 252 25.43 19.72 28.36
CA ALA A 252 25.95 18.83 29.38
C ALA A 252 26.72 17.68 28.70
N GLN A 253 28.05 17.67 28.87
CA GLN A 253 28.97 16.58 28.48
C GLN A 253 28.45 15.19 28.92
N TRP A 254 27.66 15.14 30.00
CA TRP A 254 27.14 13.93 30.62
C TRP A 254 26.28 13.03 29.70
N TYR A 255 25.62 13.60 28.68
CA TYR A 255 24.74 12.81 27.79
C TYR A 255 25.42 12.30 26.51
N GLU A 256 26.64 12.75 26.22
CA GLU A 256 27.44 12.23 25.11
C GLU A 256 28.08 10.87 25.46
N GLU A 257 28.45 10.64 26.73
CA GLU A 257 29.19 9.44 27.16
C GLU A 257 28.43 8.11 26.95
N ASN A 258 27.09 8.13 26.96
CA ASN A 258 26.25 6.93 26.79
C ASN A 258 25.54 6.85 25.42
N GLY A 259 25.81 7.79 24.50
CA GLY A 259 25.15 7.84 23.19
C GLY A 259 23.63 8.08 23.26
N LEU A 260 23.10 8.58 24.38
CA LEU A 260 21.66 8.80 24.58
C LEU A 260 21.09 9.75 23.52
N HIS A 261 21.82 10.83 23.25
CA HIS A 261 21.42 11.83 22.26
C HIS A 261 21.28 11.22 20.85
N ASP A 262 22.20 10.34 20.45
CA ASP A 262 22.12 9.66 19.16
C ASP A 262 20.96 8.65 19.13
N LYS A 263 20.74 7.88 20.19
CA LYS A 263 19.60 6.96 20.29
C LYS A 263 18.25 7.70 20.20
N LEU A 264 18.13 8.88 20.84
CA LEU A 264 16.94 9.73 20.75
C LEU A 264 16.72 10.28 19.33
N LYS A 265 17.79 10.71 18.65
CA LYS A 265 17.70 11.14 17.24
C LYS A 265 17.28 9.99 16.34
N GLU A 266 17.85 8.80 16.51
CA GLU A 266 17.47 7.61 15.75
C GLU A 266 16.01 7.21 16.01
N ALA A 267 15.54 7.30 17.25
CA ALA A 267 14.13 7.13 17.58
C ALA A 267 13.25 8.18 16.89
N LEU A 268 13.66 9.45 16.90
CA LEU A 268 12.96 10.53 16.19
C LEU A 268 12.88 10.26 14.68
N TYR A 269 13.96 9.76 14.06
CA TYR A 269 13.97 9.40 12.63
C TYR A 269 12.96 8.29 12.34
N ASN A 270 12.93 7.27 13.19
CA ASN A 270 12.01 6.15 13.08
C ASN A 270 10.55 6.63 13.14
N VAL A 271 10.16 7.38 14.19
CA VAL A 271 8.77 7.85 14.32
C VAL A 271 8.39 8.89 13.25
N ARG A 272 9.35 9.69 12.74
CA ARG A 272 9.11 10.59 11.61
C ARG A 272 8.87 9.84 10.30
N GLN A 273 9.61 8.77 10.07
CA GLN A 273 9.40 7.90 8.91
C GLN A 273 8.06 7.17 9.01
N HIS A 274 7.69 6.73 10.21
CA HIS A 274 6.38 6.12 10.47
C HIS A 274 5.24 7.10 10.18
N GLU A 275 5.33 8.34 10.69
CA GLU A 275 4.35 9.41 10.44
C GLU A 275 4.12 9.64 8.94
N VAL A 276 5.19 9.63 8.15
CA VAL A 276 5.12 9.77 6.69
C VAL A 276 4.31 8.64 6.07
N PHE A 277 4.60 7.39 6.42
CA PHE A 277 3.90 6.23 5.86
C PHE A 277 2.43 6.19 6.28
N LEU A 278 2.12 6.47 7.55
CA LEU A 278 0.74 6.60 8.01
C LEU A 278 -0.02 7.70 7.25
N ARG A 279 0.60 8.86 6.98
CA ARG A 279 -0.04 9.94 6.18
C ARG A 279 -0.35 9.51 4.74
N ILE A 280 0.54 8.73 4.12
CA ILE A 280 0.28 8.15 2.79
C ILE A 280 -0.95 7.25 2.87
N ILE A 281 -0.98 6.34 3.84
CA ILE A 281 -2.09 5.40 4.03
C ILE A 281 -3.41 6.12 4.32
N VAL A 282 -3.44 7.13 5.20
CA VAL A 282 -4.64 7.93 5.47
C VAL A 282 -5.15 8.59 4.18
N THR A 283 -4.25 9.12 3.34
CA THR A 283 -4.63 9.75 2.06
C THR A 283 -5.27 8.73 1.11
N GLU A 284 -4.75 7.50 1.08
CA GLU A 284 -5.31 6.40 0.31
C GLU A 284 -6.69 5.95 0.83
N ILE A 285 -6.88 5.89 2.15
CA ILE A 285 -8.18 5.55 2.76
C ILE A 285 -9.21 6.66 2.50
N VAL A 286 -8.82 7.93 2.55
CA VAL A 286 -9.70 9.06 2.17
C VAL A 286 -10.07 8.97 0.69
N THR A 287 -9.15 8.52 -0.17
CA THR A 287 -9.46 8.27 -1.58
C THR A 287 -10.45 7.13 -1.75
N CYS A 288 -10.27 6.03 -1.02
CA CYS A 288 -11.21 4.90 -0.96
C CYS A 288 -12.62 5.39 -0.57
N ALA A 289 -12.75 6.19 0.49
CA ALA A 289 -14.04 6.76 0.91
C ALA A 289 -14.75 7.53 -0.21
N LYS A 290 -14.01 8.38 -0.95
CA LYS A 290 -14.56 9.14 -2.08
C LYS A 290 -14.98 8.23 -3.24
N GLN A 291 -14.22 7.15 -3.51
CA GLN A 291 -14.57 6.18 -4.54
C GLN A 291 -15.84 5.43 -4.18
N VAL A 292 -15.97 4.96 -2.93
CA VAL A 292 -17.18 4.28 -2.44
C VAL A 292 -18.41 5.17 -2.61
N GLU A 293 -18.36 6.42 -2.14
CA GLU A 293 -19.47 7.38 -2.29
C GLU A 293 -19.86 7.60 -3.78
N MET A 294 -18.86 7.67 -4.66
CA MET A 294 -19.10 7.79 -6.11
C MET A 294 -19.75 6.52 -6.69
N LEU A 295 -19.24 5.35 -6.33
CA LEU A 295 -19.72 4.05 -6.81
C LEU A 295 -21.16 3.79 -6.36
N GLU A 296 -21.54 4.19 -5.14
CA GLU A 296 -22.91 4.06 -4.64
C GLU A 296 -23.90 4.87 -5.47
N ARG A 297 -23.59 6.15 -5.71
CA ARG A 297 -24.42 7.00 -6.57
C ARG A 297 -24.56 6.44 -7.99
N GLN A 298 -23.48 5.88 -8.53
CA GLN A 298 -23.51 5.25 -9.85
C GLN A 298 -24.34 3.98 -9.85
N LEU A 299 -24.23 3.14 -8.81
CA LEU A 299 -25.00 1.91 -8.64
C LEU A 299 -26.50 2.21 -8.53
N GLU A 300 -26.89 3.16 -7.68
CA GLU A 300 -28.27 3.59 -7.52
C GLU A 300 -28.88 4.06 -8.84
N ARG A 301 -28.19 4.96 -9.54
CA ARG A 301 -28.62 5.45 -10.86
C ARG A 301 -28.76 4.31 -11.86
N GLN A 302 -27.76 3.42 -11.93
CA GLN A 302 -27.76 2.30 -12.87
C GLN A 302 -28.92 1.34 -12.61
N ILE A 303 -29.24 1.08 -11.34
CA ILE A 303 -30.39 0.27 -10.93
C ILE A 303 -31.71 0.95 -11.29
N LEU A 304 -31.83 2.27 -11.10
CA LEU A 304 -33.04 3.02 -11.46
C LEU A 304 -33.30 2.97 -12.97
N GLU A 305 -32.29 3.26 -13.79
CA GLU A 305 -32.40 3.18 -15.26
C GLU A 305 -32.82 1.78 -15.73
N LEU A 306 -32.21 0.75 -15.14
CA LEU A 306 -32.54 -0.64 -15.48
C LEU A 306 -33.98 -1.00 -15.06
N ASN A 307 -34.45 -0.50 -13.91
CA ASN A 307 -35.84 -0.68 -13.49
C ASN A 307 -36.83 -0.04 -14.48
N ASP A 308 -36.53 1.16 -14.99
CA ASP A 308 -37.41 1.84 -15.95
C ASP A 308 -37.48 1.10 -17.29
N ILE A 309 -36.35 0.55 -17.75
CA ILE A 309 -36.28 -0.26 -18.97
C ILE A 309 -37.11 -1.55 -18.83
N VAL A 310 -37.02 -2.22 -17.67
CA VAL A 310 -37.67 -3.52 -17.45
C VAL A 310 -39.14 -3.38 -17.07
N LYS A 311 -39.54 -2.35 -16.30
CA LYS A 311 -40.95 -2.15 -15.90
C LYS A 311 -41.84 -1.70 -17.05
N SER A 312 -41.29 -1.02 -18.05
CA SER A 312 -42.06 -0.43 -19.14
C SER A 312 -42.45 -1.42 -20.25
N LYS A 313 -41.91 -2.65 -20.26
CA LYS A 313 -42.05 -3.58 -21.39
C LYS A 313 -42.22 -5.03 -20.94
N ALA A 314 -43.13 -5.76 -21.58
CA ALA A 314 -43.30 -7.21 -21.37
C ALA A 314 -42.11 -8.04 -21.90
N ALA A 315 -41.37 -7.50 -22.88
CA ALA A 315 -40.12 -8.06 -23.38
C ALA A 315 -39.17 -6.92 -23.75
N VAL A 316 -37.93 -6.99 -23.25
CA VAL A 316 -36.89 -6.00 -23.52
C VAL A 316 -35.86 -6.60 -24.48
N PRO A 317 -35.49 -5.92 -25.58
CA PRO A 317 -34.41 -6.38 -26.45
C PRO A 317 -33.10 -6.56 -25.69
N THR A 318 -32.40 -7.67 -25.93
CA THR A 318 -31.12 -8.00 -25.26
C THR A 318 -30.06 -6.93 -25.50
N ALA A 319 -30.00 -6.37 -26.71
CA ALA A 319 -29.11 -5.27 -27.06
C ALA A 319 -29.34 -3.99 -26.23
N GLN A 320 -30.55 -3.82 -25.67
CA GLN A 320 -30.86 -2.71 -24.78
C GLN A 320 -30.48 -3.02 -23.33
N VAL A 321 -30.65 -4.26 -22.85
CA VAL A 321 -30.51 -4.60 -21.41
C VAL A 321 -29.12 -5.09 -21.02
N TYR A 322 -28.41 -5.81 -21.90
CA TYR A 322 -27.09 -6.38 -21.60
C TYR A 322 -26.04 -5.33 -21.22
N PRO A 323 -25.95 -4.16 -21.90
CA PRO A 323 -25.03 -3.11 -21.49
C PRO A 323 -25.23 -2.65 -20.04
N HIS A 324 -26.49 -2.62 -19.57
CA HIS A 324 -26.79 -2.22 -18.19
C HIS A 324 -26.36 -3.29 -17.17
N PHE A 325 -26.54 -4.58 -17.48
CA PHE A 325 -26.06 -5.67 -16.62
C PHE A 325 -24.53 -5.70 -16.54
N ILE A 326 -23.85 -5.51 -17.67
CA ILE A 326 -22.38 -5.40 -17.69
C ILE A 326 -21.92 -4.20 -16.86
N ALA A 327 -22.59 -3.04 -16.96
CA ALA A 327 -22.28 -1.88 -16.14
C ALA A 327 -22.45 -2.16 -14.63
N LEU A 328 -23.52 -2.86 -14.22
CA LEU A 328 -23.68 -3.29 -12.83
C LEU A 328 -22.56 -4.22 -12.35
N SER A 329 -22.14 -5.18 -13.18
CA SER A 329 -21.02 -6.05 -12.89
C SER A 329 -19.72 -5.27 -12.68
N ASN A 330 -19.45 -4.28 -13.52
CA ASN A 330 -18.25 -3.45 -13.42
C ASN A 330 -18.26 -2.58 -12.16
N LEU A 331 -19.41 -1.97 -11.82
CA LEU A 331 -19.58 -1.21 -10.57
C LEU A 331 -19.34 -2.10 -9.35
N TRP A 332 -19.87 -3.32 -9.36
CA TRP A 332 -19.66 -4.27 -8.28
C TRP A 332 -18.21 -4.71 -8.14
N THR A 333 -17.54 -4.94 -9.27
CA THR A 333 -16.09 -5.25 -9.29
C THR A 333 -15.29 -4.09 -8.71
N ALA A 334 -15.68 -2.84 -8.98
CA ALA A 334 -15.02 -1.68 -8.39
C ALA A 334 -15.21 -1.58 -6.86
N PHE A 335 -16.36 -1.98 -6.32
CA PHE A 335 -16.52 -2.12 -4.86
C PHE A 335 -15.60 -3.21 -4.29
N GLN A 336 -15.48 -4.35 -4.97
CA GLN A 336 -14.55 -5.41 -4.56
C GLN A 336 -13.10 -4.92 -4.57
N ASP A 337 -12.70 -4.16 -5.59
CA ASP A 337 -11.38 -3.55 -5.68
C ASP A 337 -11.08 -2.63 -4.48
N GLU A 338 -12.04 -1.78 -4.09
CA GLU A 338 -11.91 -0.90 -2.92
C GLU A 338 -11.82 -1.69 -1.60
N LEU A 339 -12.55 -2.79 -1.47
CA LEU A 339 -12.46 -3.67 -0.29
C LEU A 339 -11.07 -4.31 -0.18
N VAL A 340 -10.53 -4.82 -1.29
CA VAL A 340 -9.19 -5.42 -1.31
C VAL A 340 -8.14 -4.37 -0.96
N LEU A 341 -8.21 -3.17 -1.54
CA LEU A 341 -7.29 -2.07 -1.22
C LEU A 341 -7.33 -1.71 0.27
N LEU A 342 -8.53 -1.61 0.86
CA LEU A 342 -8.69 -1.31 2.28
C LEU A 342 -8.01 -2.38 3.17
N SER A 343 -8.14 -3.65 2.81
CA SER A 343 -7.49 -4.75 3.53
C SER A 343 -5.96 -4.66 3.49
N VAL A 344 -5.40 -4.23 2.35
CA VAL A 344 -3.96 -4.04 2.16
C VAL A 344 -3.46 -2.89 3.01
N PHE A 345 -4.18 -1.76 3.02
CA PHE A 345 -3.83 -0.62 3.87
C PHE A 345 -3.86 -0.97 5.35
N SER A 346 -4.87 -1.72 5.80
CA SER A 346 -4.91 -2.21 7.18
C SER A 346 -3.73 -3.13 7.50
N ASN A 347 -3.39 -4.06 6.60
CA ASN A 347 -2.25 -4.96 6.78
C ASN A 347 -0.91 -4.22 6.78
N LEU A 348 -0.75 -3.19 5.93
CA LEU A 348 0.44 -2.36 5.92
C LEU A 348 0.65 -1.70 7.29
N VAL A 349 -0.38 -1.08 7.86
CA VAL A 349 -0.33 -0.46 9.19
C VAL A 349 0.06 -1.47 10.25
N THR A 350 -0.62 -2.61 10.34
CA THR A 350 -0.31 -3.66 11.31
C THR A 350 1.14 -4.16 11.22
N ASN A 351 1.69 -4.24 10.00
CA ASN A 351 3.05 -4.71 9.77
C ASN A 351 4.12 -3.61 9.91
N LEU A 352 3.73 -2.35 10.12
CA LEU A 352 4.67 -1.27 10.46
C LEU A 352 5.01 -1.25 11.96
N ASP A 353 4.06 -1.64 12.82
CA ASP A 353 4.19 -1.64 14.29
C ASP A 353 5.47 -2.31 14.83
N PRO A 354 5.91 -3.49 14.32
CA PRO A 354 7.13 -4.13 14.82
C PRO A 354 8.40 -3.28 14.69
N TYR A 355 8.43 -2.32 13.77
CA TYR A 355 9.59 -1.43 13.57
C TYR A 355 9.64 -0.26 14.57
N LEU A 356 8.67 -0.17 15.48
CA LEU A 356 8.64 0.79 16.59
C LEU A 356 9.16 0.18 17.91
N ALA A 357 9.40 -1.13 17.93
CA ALA A 357 9.68 -1.88 19.15
C ALA A 357 10.96 -1.41 19.86
N THR A 358 12.05 -1.18 19.12
CA THR A 358 13.36 -0.84 19.72
C THR A 358 13.31 0.49 20.47
N HIS A 359 12.78 1.56 19.87
CA HIS A 359 12.70 2.84 20.58
C HIS A 359 11.73 2.78 21.76
N SER A 360 10.66 1.98 21.65
CA SER A 360 9.70 1.79 22.75
C SER A 360 10.32 1.06 23.94
N GLN A 361 11.23 0.11 23.69
CA GLN A 361 12.01 -0.56 24.73
C GLN A 361 13.09 0.33 25.34
N LEU A 362 13.75 1.16 24.52
CA LEU A 362 14.79 2.09 24.98
C LEU A 362 14.21 3.28 25.76
N PHE A 363 13.02 3.74 25.38
CA PHE A 363 12.38 4.94 25.89
C PHE A 363 10.92 4.69 26.31
N PRO A 364 10.67 3.82 27.30
CA PRO A 364 9.34 3.68 27.87
C PRO A 364 8.91 4.95 28.61
N ASP A 365 7.63 5.08 28.95
CA ASP A 365 7.08 6.28 29.63
C ASP A 365 7.82 6.63 30.93
N GLY A 366 8.29 5.63 31.67
CA GLY A 366 9.10 5.82 32.88
C GLY A 366 10.46 6.49 32.64
N VAL A 367 10.97 6.46 31.40
CA VAL A 367 12.19 7.15 30.96
C VAL A 367 11.85 8.50 30.33
N ILE A 368 10.82 8.55 29.49
CA ILE A 368 10.40 9.80 28.81
C ILE A 368 9.91 10.85 29.81
N GLY A 369 9.08 10.46 30.79
CA GLY A 369 8.48 11.37 31.76
C GLY A 369 9.50 12.24 32.50
N PRO A 370 10.52 11.66 33.16
CA PRO A 370 11.58 12.43 33.83
C PRO A 370 12.38 13.34 32.87
N LEU A 371 12.63 12.91 31.64
CA LEU A 371 13.34 13.74 30.64
C LEU A 371 12.53 14.97 30.22
N LEU A 372 11.20 14.88 30.29
CA LEU A 372 10.26 15.96 29.99
C LEU A 372 9.91 16.83 31.20
N GLU A 373 10.39 16.52 32.40
CA GLU A 373 10.04 17.28 33.60
C GLU A 373 10.51 18.75 33.46
N GLY A 374 9.56 19.69 33.55
CA GLY A 374 9.81 21.13 33.35
C GLY A 374 9.96 21.55 31.88
N VAL A 375 9.68 20.68 30.91
CA VAL A 375 9.72 20.97 29.47
C VAL A 375 8.31 21.23 28.94
N VAL A 376 8.14 22.33 28.23
CA VAL A 376 6.92 22.57 27.44
C VAL A 376 7.04 21.79 26.13
N VAL A 377 6.28 20.72 26.00
CA VAL A 377 6.18 19.94 24.77
C VAL A 377 5.37 20.73 23.75
N LYS A 378 5.99 21.04 22.61
CA LYS A 378 5.36 21.80 21.52
C LYS A 378 5.01 20.88 20.37
N THR A 379 3.92 21.18 19.66
CA THR A 379 3.66 20.59 18.34
C THR A 379 4.56 21.22 17.28
N ASP A 380 4.61 20.61 16.08
CA ASP A 380 5.33 21.21 14.96
C ASP A 380 4.73 22.57 14.55
N GLU A 381 3.40 22.69 14.54
CA GLU A 381 2.70 23.93 14.24
C GLU A 381 3.02 25.03 15.27
N GLN A 382 3.11 24.66 16.55
CA GLN A 382 3.51 25.60 17.60
C GLN A 382 4.95 26.07 17.40
N ARG A 383 5.90 25.16 17.12
CA ARG A 383 7.30 25.53 16.81
C ARG A 383 7.39 26.49 15.63
N LEU A 384 6.65 26.20 14.55
CA LEU A 384 6.55 27.06 13.37
C LEU A 384 5.97 28.44 13.69
N SER A 385 4.94 28.50 14.53
CA SER A 385 4.26 29.75 14.88
C SER A 385 5.11 30.71 15.73
N GLU A 386 6.02 30.19 16.56
CA GLU A 386 6.89 31.01 17.41
C GLU A 386 7.93 31.81 16.62
N VAL A 387 8.35 31.26 15.49
CA VAL A 387 9.28 31.91 14.55
C VAL A 387 8.54 32.59 13.39
N SER A 388 7.23 32.42 13.29
CA SER A 388 6.38 33.05 12.27
C SER A 388 6.35 34.57 12.45
N GLY A 389 7.22 35.26 11.71
CA GLY A 389 7.41 36.70 11.76
C GLY A 389 8.84 37.13 12.09
N GLN A 390 9.71 36.21 12.53
CA GLN A 390 11.14 36.46 12.64
C GLN A 390 11.76 36.34 11.25
N ARG A 391 12.19 37.48 10.69
CA ARG A 391 12.91 37.51 9.41
C ARG A 391 14.40 37.56 9.67
N ILE A 392 15.14 36.75 8.92
CA ILE A 392 16.58 36.95 8.79
C ILE A 392 16.78 38.30 8.11
N ASN A 393 17.63 39.15 8.70
CA ASN A 393 18.03 40.39 8.08
C ASN A 393 19.07 40.08 6.98
N PRO A 394 18.77 40.31 5.68
CA PRO A 394 19.70 40.02 4.60
C PRO A 394 21.06 40.71 4.76
N SER A 395 21.07 41.85 5.44
CA SER A 395 22.26 42.66 5.74
C SER A 395 23.30 41.91 6.58
N ASP A 396 22.87 40.95 7.38
CA ASP A 396 23.73 40.14 8.26
C ASP A 396 24.53 39.10 7.46
N PHE A 397 24.12 38.82 6.21
CA PHE A 397 24.69 37.76 5.37
C PHE A 397 24.86 38.22 3.92
N LYS A 398 25.83 39.11 3.71
CA LYS A 398 26.07 39.82 2.43
C LYS A 398 26.44 38.94 1.23
N ASN A 399 26.82 37.68 1.44
CA ASN A 399 27.29 36.76 0.39
C ASN A 399 26.24 35.69 0.03
N ARG A 400 24.96 35.95 0.29
CA ARG A 400 23.86 35.01 0.03
C ARG A 400 22.70 35.72 -0.65
N GLU A 401 22.06 35.03 -1.58
CA GLU A 401 20.79 35.47 -2.13
C GLU A 401 19.65 35.03 -1.19
N TRP A 402 18.75 35.94 -0.87
CA TRP A 402 17.64 35.71 0.03
C TRP A 402 16.33 35.72 -0.76
N VAL A 403 15.55 34.64 -0.64
CA VAL A 403 14.23 34.51 -1.26
C VAL A 403 13.23 34.24 -0.16
N PHE A 404 12.32 35.19 0.11
CA PHE A 404 11.31 35.03 1.14
C PHE A 404 10.02 34.42 0.58
N PRO A 405 9.25 33.69 1.40
CA PRO A 405 7.97 33.11 0.98
C PRO A 405 6.94 34.12 0.47
N GLU A 406 7.02 35.39 0.89
CA GLU A 406 6.07 36.43 0.49
C GLU A 406 6.45 37.15 -0.81
N ASP A 407 7.72 37.07 -1.24
CA ASP A 407 8.21 37.66 -2.50
C ASP A 407 7.75 36.86 -3.74
N ARG A 408 6.81 35.93 -3.56
CA ARG A 408 6.35 34.97 -4.56
C ARG A 408 5.38 35.60 -5.56
N LEU A 409 5.77 35.56 -6.84
CA LEU A 409 4.83 35.56 -7.95
C LEU A 409 4.14 34.18 -8.01
N VAL A 410 2.82 34.16 -8.27
CA VAL A 410 1.94 32.96 -8.32
C VAL A 410 2.50 31.80 -9.16
N TYR A 411 3.37 32.09 -10.14
CA TYR A 411 3.94 31.12 -11.08
C TYR A 411 5.29 30.49 -10.65
N CYS A 412 5.89 30.94 -9.55
CA CYS A 412 7.14 30.37 -9.01
C CYS A 412 6.91 29.88 -7.58
N GLN A 413 6.19 28.75 -7.42
CA GLN A 413 6.23 28.03 -6.16
C GLN A 413 7.46 27.10 -6.16
N PRO A 414 8.56 27.45 -5.47
CA PRO A 414 9.63 26.49 -5.29
C PRO A 414 9.07 25.27 -4.55
N THR A 415 9.33 24.08 -5.08
CA THR A 415 9.02 22.84 -4.36
C THR A 415 9.78 22.86 -3.05
N LEU A 416 9.05 22.79 -1.92
CA LEU A 416 9.64 22.63 -0.60
C LEU A 416 10.45 21.32 -0.60
N GLN A 417 11.77 21.47 -0.70
CA GLN A 417 12.70 20.35 -0.61
C GLN A 417 12.72 19.79 0.81
N TYR A 418 13.25 18.57 0.96
CA TYR A 418 13.37 17.88 2.26
C TYR A 418 12.04 17.71 3.01
N ARG A 419 10.90 17.71 2.29
CA ARG A 419 9.56 17.55 2.88
C ARG A 419 9.26 18.54 4.02
N GLY A 420 9.82 19.74 3.95
CA GLY A 420 9.63 20.79 4.96
C GLY A 420 10.52 20.67 6.19
N PHE A 421 11.49 19.76 6.23
CA PHE A 421 12.54 19.75 7.25
C PHE A 421 13.60 20.82 6.97
N CYS A 422 14.12 21.45 8.02
CA CYS A 422 15.14 22.48 7.93
C CYS A 422 16.51 21.86 7.56
N ALA A 423 17.02 22.18 6.36
CA ALA A 423 18.33 21.69 5.91
C ALA A 423 19.48 22.16 6.81
N TYR A 424 19.35 23.35 7.42
CA TYR A 424 20.36 23.86 8.35
C TYR A 424 20.43 23.03 9.63
N THR A 425 19.31 22.65 10.24
CA THR A 425 19.34 21.80 11.46
C THR A 425 19.86 20.41 11.12
N LEU A 426 19.53 19.88 9.94
CA LEU A 426 20.07 18.60 9.48
C LEU A 426 21.61 18.64 9.41
N GLY A 427 22.19 19.68 8.81
CA GLY A 427 23.65 19.81 8.65
C GLY A 427 24.40 20.30 9.90
N ALA A 428 23.93 21.38 10.51
CA ALA A 428 24.63 22.06 11.61
C ALA A 428 24.35 21.45 12.99
N ARG A 429 23.25 20.70 13.13
CA ARG A 429 22.87 20.05 14.40
C ARG A 429 22.88 18.53 14.30
N HIS A 430 23.91 18.01 13.63
CA HIS A 430 24.27 16.59 13.64
C HIS A 430 23.08 15.66 13.32
N GLY A 431 22.29 16.04 12.31
CA GLY A 431 21.16 15.28 11.80
C GLY A 431 19.80 15.60 12.42
N LEU A 432 19.63 16.64 13.23
CA LEU A 432 18.34 16.93 13.86
C LEU A 432 17.23 17.27 12.85
N LEU A 433 16.14 16.48 12.87
CA LEU A 433 14.97 16.64 12.01
C LEU A 433 13.91 17.55 12.66
N LEU A 434 14.01 18.86 12.40
CA LEU A 434 13.00 19.84 12.76
C LEU A 434 12.25 20.30 11.51
N ARG A 435 10.92 20.33 11.57
CA ARG A 435 10.10 20.96 10.52
C ARG A 435 10.22 22.47 10.63
N GLY A 436 10.42 23.12 9.48
CA GLY A 436 10.56 24.56 9.25
C GLY A 436 10.97 25.41 10.47
N MET A 437 12.24 25.81 10.49
CA MET A 437 12.70 27.04 11.13
C MET A 437 13.31 27.93 10.07
#